data_AF-A0A520ACI2-F1
#
_entry.id   AF-A0A520ACI2-F1
#
_cell.length_a   1.000
_cell.length_b   1.000
_cell.length_c   1.000
_cell.angle_alpha   90.00
_cell.angle_beta   90.00
_cell.angle_gamma   90.00
#
_symmetry.space_group_name_H-M   'P 1'
#
loop_
_entity.id
_entity.type
_entity.pdbx_description
1 polymer ?
#
loop_
_entity_poly.entity_id
_entity_poly.type
_entity_poly.pdbx_seq_one_letter_code
_entity_poly.pdbx_strand_id
1 'polypeptide(L)'
;METNSELFVGLDTSKLKISVAVADGERNGEVRFFGDISAEPASVVSMVAKLAKRGAKLHFCYEAGPTGYELYRQIIELGHCCEVV
;
A
#
# COMPACT_ATOMS: atom_id res chain seq x y z
N MET A 1 -11.68 -15.50 -16.59
CA MET A 1 -12.33 -14.83 -15.46
C MET A 1 -11.31 -13.88 -14.90
N GLU A 2 -11.30 -12.65 -15.41
CA GLU A 2 -10.42 -11.59 -14.93
C GLU A 2 -11.10 -11.00 -13.70
N THR A 3 -10.78 -11.55 -12.52
CA THR A 3 -11.19 -10.92 -11.27
C THR A 3 -10.29 -9.70 -11.12
N ASN A 4 -10.69 -8.58 -11.74
CA ASN A 4 -10.04 -7.29 -11.59
C ASN A 4 -10.37 -6.75 -10.19
N SER A 5 -9.85 -7.42 -9.16
CA SER A 5 -10.00 -7.06 -7.76
C SER A 5 -9.20 -5.79 -7.51
N GLU A 6 -9.89 -4.73 -7.11
CA GLU A 6 -9.29 -3.50 -6.62
C GLU A 6 -9.00 -3.70 -5.13
N LEU A 7 -7.78 -3.36 -4.70
CA LEU A 7 -7.38 -3.41 -3.30
C LEU A 7 -6.96 -2.01 -2.88
N PHE A 8 -7.52 -1.56 -1.77
CA PHE A 8 -7.16 -0.30 -1.13
C PHE A 8 -6.21 -0.60 0.01
N VAL A 9 -5.09 0.12 0.07
CA VAL A 9 -4.01 -0.14 1.02
C VAL A 9 -3.77 1.12 1.84
N GLY A 10 -4.09 1.06 3.13
CA GLY A 10 -3.77 2.11 4.09
C GLY A 10 -2.38 1.88 4.69
N LEU A 11 -1.54 2.91 4.66
CA LEU A 11 -0.21 2.90 5.25
C LEU A 11 -0.13 3.93 6.37
N ASP A 12 0.14 3.47 7.58
CA ASP A 12 0.54 4.32 8.71
C ASP A 12 2.06 4.28 8.83
N THR A 13 2.71 5.44 8.71
CA THR A 13 4.17 5.52 8.59
C THR A 13 4.80 6.09 9.85
N SER A 14 5.83 5.41 10.34
CA SER A 14 6.68 5.82 11.45
C SER A 14 8.15 5.78 11.03
N LYS A 15 9.06 6.36 11.83
CA LYS A 15 10.50 6.45 11.49
C LYS A 15 11.16 5.15 11.04
N LEU A 16 10.71 3.99 11.53
CA LEU A 16 11.35 2.70 11.28
C LEU A 16 10.40 1.63 10.73
N LYS A 17 9.08 1.87 10.79
CA LYS A 17 8.07 0.88 10.43
C LYS A 17 6.91 1.52 9.71
N ILE A 18 6.26 0.71 8.89
CA ILE A 18 5.02 1.04 8.20
C ILE A 18 4.01 -0.04 8.55
N SER A 19 2.89 0.35 9.15
CA SER A 19 1.77 -0.55 9.42
C SER A 19 0.84 -0.55 8.22
N VAL A 20 0.48 -1.75 7.75
CA VAL A 20 -0.20 -1.95 6.46
C VAL A 20 -1.58 -2.55 6.71
N ALA A 21 -2.62 -1.87 6.24
CA ALA A 21 -3.99 -2.38 6.19
C ALA A 21 -4.44 -2.51 4.74
N VAL A 22 -5.21 -3.55 4.42
CA VAL A 22 -5.71 -3.83 3.08
C VAL A 22 -7.23 -3.99 3.14
N ALA A 23 -7.94 -3.33 2.24
CA ALA A 23 -9.38 -3.43 2.09
C ALA A 23 -9.72 -3.89 0.66
N ASP A 24 -10.74 -4.75 0.55
CA ASP A 24 -11.34 -5.08 -0.75
C ASP A 24 -12.07 -3.87 -1.34
N GLY A 25 -12.10 -3.76 -2.67
CA GLY A 25 -12.71 -2.62 -3.36
C GLY A 25 -14.23 -2.56 -3.35
N GLU A 26 -14.89 -3.53 -2.70
CA GLU A 26 -16.33 -3.47 -2.47
C GLU A 26 -16.67 -2.42 -1.39
N ARG A 27 -17.80 -1.73 -1.56
CA ARG A 27 -18.27 -0.76 -0.54
C ARG A 27 -18.64 -1.53 0.73
N ASN A 28 -18.03 -1.16 1.87
CA ASN A 28 -18.02 -1.95 3.12
C ASN A 28 -17.28 -3.29 3.02
N GLY A 29 -16.32 -3.40 2.12
CA GLY A 29 -15.42 -4.55 2.03
C GLY A 29 -14.67 -4.80 3.33
N GLU A 30 -14.23 -6.04 3.50
CA GLU A 30 -13.48 -6.44 4.69
C GLU A 30 -12.13 -5.72 4.72
N VAL A 31 -11.86 -5.03 5.83
CA VAL A 31 -10.54 -4.45 6.10
C VAL A 31 -9.74 -5.47 6.90
N ARG A 32 -8.57 -5.82 6.40
CA ARG A 32 -7.63 -6.75 7.02
C ARG A 32 -6.33 -6.05 7.36
N PHE A 33 -5.83 -6.27 8.56
CA PHE A 33 -4.46 -5.89 8.87
C PHE A 33 -3.50 -6.87 8.20
N PHE A 34 -2.64 -6.36 7.32
CA PHE A 34 -1.66 -7.16 6.60
C PHE A 34 -0.41 -7.41 7.43
N GLY A 35 -0.02 -6.43 8.26
CA GLY A 35 1.13 -6.53 9.15
C GLY A 35 1.98 -5.26 9.14
N ASP A 36 3.06 -5.31 9.91
CA ASP A 36 4.07 -4.26 9.95
C ASP A 36 5.27 -4.64 9.08
N ILE A 37 5.78 -3.67 8.32
CA ILE A 37 7.01 -3.80 7.54
C ILE A 37 8.04 -2.76 7.97
N SER A 38 9.32 -2.98 7.65
CA SER A 38 10.35 -1.94 7.78
C SER A 38 10.04 -0.79 6.81
N ALA A 39 10.36 0.44 7.22
CA ALA A 39 10.26 1.62 6.34
C ALA A 39 11.34 1.65 5.23
N GLU A 40 12.21 0.65 5.18
CA GLU A 40 13.21 0.52 4.13
C GLU A 40 12.59 0.26 2.74
N PRO A 41 13.15 0.84 1.68
CA PRO A 41 12.63 0.69 0.32
C PRO A 41 12.45 -0.78 -0.11
N ALA A 42 13.40 -1.66 0.22
CA ALA A 42 13.31 -3.07 -0.13
C ALA A 42 12.07 -3.77 0.47
N SER A 43 11.67 -3.37 1.68
CA SER A 43 10.48 -3.91 2.34
C SER A 43 9.19 -3.45 1.67
N VAL A 44 9.14 -2.18 1.24
CA VAL A 44 8.02 -1.63 0.47
C VAL A 44 7.86 -2.36 -0.86
N VAL A 45 8.95 -2.59 -1.61
CA VAL A 45 8.90 -3.36 -2.86
C VAL A 45 8.35 -4.77 -2.62
N SER A 46 8.83 -5.45 -1.56
CA SER A 46 8.36 -6.80 -1.23
C SER A 46 6.87 -6.83 -0.86
N MET A 47 6.40 -5.83 -0.11
CA MET A 47 4.99 -5.68 0.23
C MET A 47 4.14 -5.48 -1.03
N VAL A 48 4.50 -4.52 -1.87
CA VAL A 48 3.78 -4.22 -3.13
C VAL A 48 3.70 -5.47 -4.01
N ALA A 49 4.83 -6.19 -4.18
CA ALA A 49 4.86 -7.42 -4.97
C ALA A 49 3.98 -8.54 -4.40
N LYS A 50 3.83 -8.63 -3.07
CA LYS A 50 2.93 -9.59 -2.41
C LYS A 50 1.46 -9.24 -2.62
N LEU A 51 1.11 -7.96 -2.54
CA LEU A 51 -0.26 -7.47 -2.72
C LEU A 51 -0.68 -7.54 -4.20
N ALA A 52 0.25 -7.24 -5.11
CA ALA A 52 0.02 -7.30 -6.55
C ALA A 52 -0.09 -8.74 -7.09
N LYS A 53 0.23 -9.77 -6.28
CA LYS A 53 0.44 -11.17 -6.70
C LYS A 53 -0.80 -11.91 -7.23
N ARG A 54 -1.88 -11.20 -7.55
CA ARG A 54 -3.12 -11.73 -8.16
C ARG A 54 -3.63 -10.87 -9.32
N GLY A 55 -2.82 -9.93 -9.83
CA GLY A 55 -3.26 -8.97 -10.85
C GLY A 55 -4.21 -7.90 -10.29
N ALA A 56 -4.26 -7.74 -8.96
CA ALA A 56 -5.09 -6.75 -8.31
C ALA A 56 -4.55 -5.33 -8.58
N LYS A 57 -5.46 -4.39 -8.85
CA LYS A 57 -5.11 -2.98 -8.91
C LYS A 57 -4.99 -2.44 -7.49
N LEU A 58 -3.79 -1.98 -7.13
CA LEU A 58 -3.50 -1.46 -5.80
C LEU A 58 -3.66 0.06 -5.78
N HIS A 59 -4.45 0.54 -4.83
CA HIS A 59 -4.64 1.94 -4.51
C HIS A 59 -4.10 2.20 -3.11
N PHE A 60 -3.00 2.94 -3.00
CA PHE A 60 -2.39 3.24 -1.71
C PHE A 60 -2.87 4.58 -1.17
N CYS A 61 -3.09 4.67 0.14
CA CYS A 61 -3.35 5.90 0.88
C CYS A 61 -2.39 5.96 2.06
N TYR A 62 -1.73 7.11 2.28
CA TYR A 62 -0.91 7.31 3.48
C TYR A 62 -0.92 8.78 3.90
N GLU A 63 -0.77 9.03 5.21
CA GLU A 63 -0.61 10.39 5.73
C GLU A 63 0.85 10.85 5.57
N ALA A 64 1.05 11.96 4.86
CA ALA A 64 2.41 12.48 4.69
C ALA A 64 2.94 13.09 5.98
N GLY A 65 3.88 12.39 6.61
CA GLY A 65 4.77 13.00 7.59
C GLY A 65 5.71 14.06 6.96
N PRO A 66 6.46 14.80 7.78
CA PRO A 66 7.39 15.85 7.32
C PRO A 66 8.47 15.36 6.34
N THR A 67 8.74 14.06 6.31
CA THR A 67 9.67 13.39 5.39
C THR A 67 8.97 12.38 4.46
N GLY A 68 7.64 12.35 4.42
CA GLY A 68 6.83 11.24 3.90
C GLY A 68 6.83 11.04 2.38
N TYR A 69 7.33 11.98 1.58
CA TYR A 69 7.22 11.94 0.11
C TYR A 69 8.11 10.88 -0.59
N GLU A 70 9.06 10.27 0.13
CA GLU A 70 9.87 9.18 -0.43
C GLU A 70 9.04 7.92 -0.70
N LEU A 71 8.13 7.59 0.21
CA LEU A 71 7.24 6.44 0.08
C LEU A 71 6.30 6.60 -1.11
N TYR A 72 5.69 7.79 -1.26
CA TYR A 72 4.89 8.14 -2.43
C TYR A 72 5.66 7.91 -3.73
N ARG A 73 6.86 8.51 -3.85
CA ARG A 73 7.68 8.40 -5.06
C ARG A 73 7.98 6.94 -5.39
N GLN A 74 8.37 6.16 -4.39
CA GLN A 74 8.65 4.76 -4.56
C GLN A 74 7.44 3.96 -5.07
N ILE A 75 6.24 4.21 -4.54
CA ILE A 75 5.01 3.52 -4.97
C ILE A 75 4.63 3.91 -6.41
N ILE A 76 4.77 5.20 -6.77
CA ILE A 76 4.55 5.67 -8.14
C ILE A 76 5.57 5.04 -9.12
N GLU A 77 6.85 4.94 -8.74
CA GLU A 77 7.89 4.30 -9.56
C GLU A 77 7.63 2.80 -9.77
N LEU A 78 6.95 2.14 -8.83
CA LEU A 78 6.49 0.76 -8.98
C LEU A 78 5.22 0.62 -9.86
N GLY A 79 4.66 1.74 -10.34
CA GLY A 79 3.52 1.76 -11.27
C GLY A 79 2.14 1.67 -10.59
N HIS A 80 2.05 1.98 -9.30
CA HIS A 80 0.80 1.94 -8.54
C HIS A 80 0.30 3.34 -8.18
N CYS A 81 -1.02 3.51 -8.08
CA CYS A 81 -1.59 4.76 -7.62
C CYS A 81 -1.37 4.92 -6.11
N CYS A 82 -0.91 6.10 -5.69
CA CYS A 82 -0.77 6.48 -4.29
C CYS A 82 -1.42 7.85 -4.08
N GLU A 83 -2.24 7.98 -3.05
CA GLU A 83 -2.83 9.24 -2.61
C GLU A 83 -2.25 9.63 -1.25
N VAL A 84 -1.87 10.90 -1.13
CA VAL A 84 -1.39 11.49 0.12
C VAL A 84 -2.59 12.14 0.81
N VAL A 85 -2.87 11.74 2.04
CA VAL A 85 -4.00 12.24 2.86
C VAL A 85 -3.50 13.13 3.99
#